data_AF-A0A7Z0PRU4-F1
#
_entry.id   AF-A0A7Z0PRU4-F1
#
_cell.length_a   1.000
_cell.length_b   1.000
_cell.length_c   1.000
_cell.angle_alpha   90.00
_cell.angle_beta   90.00
_cell.angle_gamma   90.00
#
_symmetry.space_group_name_H-M   'P 1'
#
loop_
_entity.id
_entity.type
_entity.pdbx_description
1 polymer ?
#
loop_
_entity_poly.entity_id
_entity_poly.type
_entity_poly.pdbx_seq_one_letter_code
_entity_poly.pdbx_strand_id
1 'polypeptide(L)'
;MNRNRVTVRAVAVALLAAGLAGGPAAAAPEEAKARVGADWDTQSIVFTAADGQANDLQIFSMYTADGVRRIGFTDVVPLDPGDHCAYSREGDNTSVTCELPVDGPRPDKIDVFLGDGDDTISAFDPGMGTVSGGPGDDELHAHTARTVLGDAGNDMVMGAAALYGGDGMDELMGDNGNQQMWGGRGNDMLHGYGGDDVVYAGQGDDHATGGDGRDVILGGPGNDTLEGEGDNDLILGGSGKDVLKGGPGRNIVLS
;
A
#
# COMPACT_ATOMS: atom_id res chain seq x y z
N MET A 1 -48.60 -42.82 -75.17
CA MET A 1 -49.32 -42.90 -73.88
C MET A 1 -48.37 -43.36 -72.80
N ASN A 2 -48.36 -42.64 -71.67
CA ASN A 2 -47.34 -42.57 -70.62
C ASN A 2 -46.71 -43.90 -70.16
N ARG A 3 -45.38 -43.88 -70.02
CA ARG A 3 -44.63 -44.76 -69.10
C ARG A 3 -43.69 -43.89 -68.26
N ASN A 4 -44.12 -43.60 -67.02
CA ASN A 4 -43.26 -43.02 -65.98
C ASN A 4 -42.18 -44.04 -65.58
N ARG A 5 -40.90 -43.64 -65.68
CA ARG A 5 -39.79 -44.32 -65.01
C ARG A 5 -39.17 -43.35 -64.00
N VAL A 6 -39.22 -43.76 -62.74
CA VAL A 6 -38.56 -43.12 -61.60
C VAL A 6 -37.05 -43.35 -61.72
N THR A 7 -36.25 -42.30 -61.52
CA THR A 7 -34.80 -42.42 -61.29
C THR A 7 -34.41 -41.56 -60.09
N VAL A 8 -33.89 -42.25 -59.08
CA VAL A 8 -33.34 -41.70 -57.83
C VAL A 8 -32.00 -41.02 -58.17
N ARG A 9 -31.82 -39.75 -57.77
CA ARG A 9 -30.53 -39.05 -57.85
C ARG A 9 -29.83 -39.13 -56.50
N ALA A 10 -28.65 -39.74 -56.48
CA ALA A 10 -27.72 -39.74 -55.36
C ALA A 10 -27.06 -38.36 -55.22
N VAL A 11 -26.94 -37.89 -53.98
CA VAL A 11 -26.25 -36.65 -53.60
C VAL A 11 -24.78 -36.98 -53.36
N ALA A 12 -23.88 -36.33 -54.11
CA ALA A 12 -22.43 -36.39 -53.85
C ALA A 12 -22.04 -35.22 -52.94
N VAL A 13 -21.51 -35.53 -51.76
CA VAL A 13 -20.95 -34.56 -50.81
C VAL A 13 -19.49 -34.32 -51.18
N ALA A 14 -19.13 -33.08 -51.49
CA ALA A 14 -17.74 -32.66 -51.68
C ALA A 14 -17.22 -32.06 -50.36
N LEU A 15 -16.21 -32.68 -49.75
CA LEU A 15 -15.43 -32.08 -48.67
C LEU A 15 -14.42 -31.09 -49.25
N LEU A 16 -14.51 -29.81 -48.87
CA LEU A 16 -13.39 -28.87 -49.00
C LEU A 16 -12.56 -28.92 -47.72
N ALA A 17 -11.29 -29.34 -47.84
CA ALA A 17 -10.29 -29.13 -46.80
C ALA A 17 -9.67 -27.75 -47.00
N ALA A 18 -9.99 -26.80 -46.11
CA ALA A 18 -9.27 -25.54 -46.00
C ALA A 18 -8.09 -25.71 -45.03
N GLY A 19 -6.87 -25.64 -45.55
CA GLY A 19 -5.66 -25.60 -44.73
C GLY A 19 -5.54 -24.25 -44.03
N LEU A 20 -5.60 -24.25 -42.71
CA LEU A 20 -5.24 -23.11 -41.86
C LEU A 20 -3.71 -23.05 -41.77
N ALA A 21 -3.09 -22.12 -42.50
CA ALA A 21 -1.71 -21.73 -42.23
C ALA A 21 -1.69 -20.92 -40.93
N GLY A 22 -1.19 -21.53 -39.84
CA GLY A 22 -0.94 -20.82 -38.59
C GLY A 22 0.19 -19.80 -38.80
N GLY A 23 -0.14 -18.51 -38.72
CA GLY A 23 0.86 -17.47 -38.53
C GLY A 23 1.58 -17.67 -37.18
N PRO A 24 2.79 -17.10 -37.01
CA PRO A 24 3.48 -17.18 -35.73
C PRO A 24 2.56 -16.61 -34.64
N ALA A 25 2.33 -17.39 -33.59
CA ALA A 25 1.65 -16.90 -32.40
C ALA A 25 2.42 -15.66 -31.93
N ALA A 26 1.78 -14.50 -31.96
CA ALA A 26 2.28 -13.34 -31.25
C ALA A 26 2.46 -13.81 -29.79
N ALA A 27 3.67 -13.66 -29.25
CA ALA A 27 3.90 -13.88 -27.84
C ALA A 27 2.83 -13.07 -27.09
N ALA A 28 2.12 -13.70 -26.15
CA ALA A 28 1.28 -12.96 -25.23
C ALA A 28 2.15 -11.85 -24.63
N PRO A 29 1.61 -10.62 -24.44
CA PRO A 29 2.38 -9.57 -23.79
C PRO A 29 2.92 -10.14 -22.47
N GLU A 30 4.23 -10.00 -22.26
CA GLU A 30 4.85 -10.38 -20.99
C GLU A 30 4.13 -9.56 -19.91
N GLU A 31 3.59 -10.26 -18.92
CA GLU A 31 2.86 -9.65 -17.81
C GLU A 31 3.77 -8.61 -17.16
N ALA A 32 3.26 -7.39 -16.97
CA ALA A 32 4.05 -6.31 -16.38
C ALA A 32 4.46 -6.71 -14.96
N LYS A 33 5.68 -6.34 -14.57
CA LYS A 33 6.28 -6.72 -13.28
C LYS A 33 6.54 -5.48 -12.46
N ALA A 34 6.32 -5.57 -11.16
CA ALA A 34 6.78 -4.60 -10.19
C ALA A 34 8.29 -4.37 -10.37
N ARG A 35 8.72 -3.12 -10.29
CA ARG A 35 10.10 -2.72 -10.52
C ARG A 35 10.69 -2.14 -9.25
N VAL A 36 11.94 -2.49 -8.97
CA VAL A 36 12.70 -1.88 -7.87
C VAL A 36 14.07 -1.42 -8.38
N GLY A 37 14.43 -0.17 -8.09
CA GLY A 37 15.68 0.43 -8.55
C GLY A 37 16.31 1.33 -7.51
N ALA A 38 17.64 1.37 -7.48
CA ALA A 38 18.42 2.27 -6.64
C ALA A 38 19.12 3.35 -7.49
N ASP A 39 19.01 4.59 -7.05
CA ASP A 39 19.72 5.74 -7.60
C ASP A 39 20.79 6.18 -6.58
N TRP A 40 22.06 6.03 -6.97
CA TRP A 40 23.20 6.37 -6.13
C TRP A 40 23.47 7.87 -6.06
N ASP A 41 23.09 8.65 -7.08
CA ASP A 41 23.30 10.10 -7.10
C ASP A 41 22.34 10.80 -6.14
N THR A 42 21.12 10.28 -6.01
CA THR A 42 20.12 10.77 -5.06
C THR A 42 20.12 10.02 -3.73
N GLN A 43 20.78 8.86 -3.66
CA GLN A 43 20.80 7.95 -2.51
C GLN A 43 19.38 7.46 -2.17
N SER A 44 18.66 7.00 -3.18
CA SER A 44 17.27 6.56 -3.04
C SER A 44 16.98 5.19 -3.66
N ILE A 45 16.03 4.45 -3.10
CA ILE A 45 15.42 3.29 -3.73
C ILE A 45 13.94 3.59 -3.97
N VAL A 46 13.41 3.15 -5.10
CA VAL A 46 11.98 3.19 -5.39
C VAL A 46 11.51 1.80 -5.81
N PHE A 47 10.48 1.31 -5.12
CA PHE A 47 9.65 0.19 -5.56
C PHE A 47 8.37 0.74 -6.20
N THR A 48 7.96 0.17 -7.33
CA THR A 48 6.71 0.52 -8.01
C THR A 48 6.09 -0.75 -8.54
N ALA A 49 4.90 -1.10 -8.06
CA ALA A 49 4.14 -2.22 -8.61
C ALA A 49 3.76 -2.00 -10.07
N ALA A 50 3.47 -3.10 -10.77
CA ALA A 50 2.83 -3.00 -12.07
C ALA A 50 1.30 -3.02 -11.94
N ASP A 51 0.62 -2.42 -12.92
CA ASP A 51 -0.84 -2.33 -12.96
C ASP A 51 -1.51 -3.69 -12.73
N GLY A 52 -2.42 -3.74 -11.75
CA GLY A 52 -3.23 -4.90 -11.42
C GLY A 52 -2.50 -6.04 -10.71
N GLN A 53 -1.30 -5.80 -10.17
CA GLN A 53 -0.61 -6.74 -9.31
C GLN A 53 -1.01 -6.54 -7.86
N ALA A 54 -1.38 -7.62 -7.18
CA ALA A 54 -1.41 -7.66 -5.71
C ALA A 54 -0.04 -8.16 -5.20
N ASN A 55 0.57 -7.38 -4.32
CA ASN A 55 1.93 -7.50 -3.82
C ASN A 55 1.89 -7.86 -2.33
N ASP A 56 2.79 -8.75 -1.91
CA ASP A 56 3.05 -9.06 -0.49
C ASP A 56 4.54 -8.79 -0.25
N LEU A 57 4.85 -7.51 -0.11
CA LEU A 57 6.20 -6.99 -0.15
C LEU A 57 6.86 -7.04 1.23
N GLN A 58 7.97 -7.77 1.31
CA GLN A 58 8.84 -7.81 2.47
C GLN A 58 10.14 -7.06 2.18
N ILE A 59 10.45 -6.06 3.01
CA ILE A 59 11.68 -5.27 2.89
C ILE A 59 12.56 -5.51 4.12
N PHE A 60 13.83 -5.82 3.88
CA PHE A 60 14.79 -6.08 4.95
C PHE A 60 16.19 -5.57 4.62
N SER A 61 16.84 -4.97 5.62
CA SER A 61 18.26 -4.65 5.56
C SER A 61 19.14 -5.91 5.57
N MET A 62 20.18 -5.91 4.74
CA MET A 62 21.23 -6.93 4.72
C MET A 62 22.56 -6.31 5.12
N TYR A 63 23.15 -6.81 6.20
CA TYR A 63 24.44 -6.32 6.71
C TYR A 63 25.61 -6.84 5.87
N THR A 64 26.41 -5.93 5.31
CA THR A 64 27.66 -6.30 4.64
C THR A 64 28.81 -5.38 5.06
N ALA A 65 29.94 -6.01 5.36
CA ALA A 65 31.13 -5.39 5.97
C ALA A 65 32.03 -4.65 4.95
N ASP A 66 31.54 -4.42 3.73
CA ASP A 66 32.27 -3.88 2.59
C ASP A 66 32.01 -2.40 2.31
N GLY A 67 31.26 -1.71 3.18
CA GLY A 67 30.95 -0.28 2.99
C GLY A 67 29.85 0.00 1.97
N VAL A 68 29.06 -1.01 1.62
CA VAL A 68 27.84 -0.89 0.81
C VAL A 68 26.69 -1.44 1.63
N ARG A 69 25.57 -0.73 1.72
CA ARG A 69 24.37 -1.27 2.36
C ARG A 69 23.52 -1.96 1.31
N ARG A 70 23.10 -3.18 1.61
CA ARG A 70 22.23 -3.98 0.75
C ARG A 70 20.84 -4.05 1.36
N ILE A 71 19.83 -3.90 0.52
CA ILE A 71 18.43 -3.89 0.92
C ILE A 71 17.72 -4.91 0.05
N GLY A 72 17.11 -5.89 0.70
CA GLY A 72 16.37 -6.97 0.06
C GLY A 72 14.89 -6.61 -0.04
N PHE A 73 14.31 -6.97 -1.17
CA PHE A 73 12.90 -6.90 -1.50
C PHE A 73 12.48 -8.31 -1.90
N THR A 74 11.44 -8.84 -1.26
CA THR A 74 10.85 -10.13 -1.61
C THR A 74 9.35 -9.96 -1.74
N ASP A 75 8.77 -10.55 -2.78
CA ASP A 75 7.35 -10.47 -3.08
C ASP A 75 6.80 -11.88 -3.45
N VAL A 76 5.48 -11.99 -3.55
CA VAL A 76 4.77 -13.16 -4.09
C VAL A 76 4.67 -13.12 -5.61
N VAL A 77 4.77 -11.94 -6.22
CA VAL A 77 4.82 -11.75 -7.68
C VAL A 77 6.25 -11.51 -8.19
N PRO A 78 6.54 -11.80 -9.47
CA PRO A 78 7.85 -11.51 -10.06
C PRO A 78 8.20 -10.02 -10.05
N LEU A 79 9.45 -9.73 -9.67
CA LEU A 79 10.05 -8.40 -9.64
C LEU A 79 11.00 -8.20 -10.83
N ASP A 80 11.10 -6.97 -11.32
CA ASP A 80 12.09 -6.54 -12.30
C ASP A 80 13.17 -5.67 -11.63
N PRO A 81 14.43 -6.16 -11.55
CA PRO A 81 15.52 -5.37 -10.97
C PRO A 81 15.93 -4.24 -11.92
N GLY A 82 15.87 -3.01 -11.40
CA GLY A 82 16.37 -1.80 -12.05
C GLY A 82 17.86 -1.54 -11.76
N ASP A 83 18.25 -0.27 -11.92
CA ASP A 83 19.64 0.16 -11.72
C ASP A 83 20.11 -0.14 -10.29
N HIS A 84 21.37 -0.59 -10.16
CA HIS A 84 22.00 -0.96 -8.89
C HIS A 84 21.24 -2.02 -8.06
N CYS A 85 20.40 -2.81 -8.73
CA CYS A 85 19.69 -3.93 -8.16
C CYS A 85 19.94 -5.20 -8.98
N ALA A 86 19.84 -6.36 -8.35
CA ALA A 86 19.94 -7.66 -9.00
C ALA A 86 19.10 -8.70 -8.26
N TYR A 87 18.71 -9.77 -8.96
CA TYR A 87 18.06 -10.90 -8.31
C TYR A 87 18.93 -11.46 -7.18
N SER A 88 18.32 -11.70 -6.03
CA SER A 88 19.01 -12.18 -4.83
C SER A 88 19.53 -13.61 -4.99
N ARG A 89 18.87 -14.42 -5.83
CA ARG A 89 19.22 -15.82 -6.10
C ARG A 89 18.98 -16.16 -7.57
N GLU A 90 19.81 -17.04 -8.11
CA GLU A 90 19.64 -17.52 -9.48
C GLU A 90 18.35 -18.34 -9.61
N GLY A 91 17.51 -17.99 -10.60
CA GLY A 91 16.23 -18.66 -10.86
C GLY A 91 15.08 -18.23 -9.94
N ASP A 92 15.33 -17.33 -9.00
CA ASP A 92 14.33 -16.71 -8.14
C ASP A 92 14.07 -15.29 -8.64
N ASN A 93 12.91 -15.07 -9.25
CA ASN A 93 12.51 -13.78 -9.79
C ASN A 93 11.60 -12.98 -8.85
N THR A 94 11.35 -13.44 -7.62
CA THR A 94 10.52 -12.70 -6.66
C THR A 94 11.34 -12.06 -5.56
N SER A 95 12.68 -12.21 -5.61
CA SER A 95 13.59 -11.57 -4.67
C SER A 95 14.67 -10.76 -5.38
N VAL A 96 14.77 -9.47 -5.04
CA VAL A 96 15.75 -8.52 -5.57
C VAL A 96 16.52 -7.88 -4.42
N THR A 97 17.83 -7.74 -4.59
CA THR A 97 18.70 -6.99 -3.68
C THR A 97 19.19 -5.73 -4.38
N CYS A 98 19.03 -4.58 -3.73
CA CYS A 98 19.52 -3.29 -4.18
C CYS A 98 20.68 -2.81 -3.30
N GLU A 99 21.63 -2.10 -3.92
CA GLU A 99 22.79 -1.54 -3.24
C GLU A 99 22.67 -0.02 -3.09
N LEU A 100 23.00 0.50 -1.91
CA LEU A 100 23.16 1.94 -1.64
C LEU A 100 24.54 2.23 -1.02
N PRO A 101 25.18 3.37 -1.38
CA PRO A 101 26.42 3.81 -0.76
C PRO A 101 26.18 4.25 0.69
N VAL A 102 27.05 3.86 1.63
CA VAL A 102 26.90 4.18 3.07
C VAL A 102 27.48 5.53 3.48
N ASP A 103 28.43 6.06 2.69
CA ASP A 103 29.16 7.30 2.99
C ASP A 103 28.60 8.51 2.23
N GLY A 104 27.36 8.40 1.75
CA GLY A 104 26.71 9.50 1.04
C GLY A 104 26.40 10.68 1.97
N PRO A 105 26.44 11.93 1.47
CA PRO A 105 26.17 13.11 2.28
C PRO A 105 24.68 13.30 2.61
N ARG A 106 23.79 12.43 2.10
CA ARG A 106 22.33 12.51 2.24
C ARG A 106 21.84 11.34 3.11
N PRO A 107 20.68 11.46 3.78
CA PRO A 107 20.01 10.31 4.32
C PRO A 107 19.42 9.47 3.19
N ASP A 108 19.24 8.19 3.44
CA ASP A 108 18.62 7.29 2.48
C ASP A 108 17.13 7.60 2.33
N LYS A 109 16.63 7.47 1.11
CA LYS A 109 15.21 7.63 0.81
C LYS A 109 14.69 6.40 0.11
N ILE A 110 13.80 5.66 0.76
CA ILE A 110 13.24 4.44 0.21
C ILE A 110 11.74 4.64 0.12
N ASP A 111 11.22 4.73 -1.10
CA ASP A 111 9.79 4.89 -1.33
C ASP A 111 9.21 3.64 -1.97
N VAL A 112 7.98 3.30 -1.57
CA VAL A 112 7.25 2.13 -2.05
C VAL A 112 5.87 2.58 -2.50
N PHE A 113 5.49 2.15 -3.70
CA PHE A 113 4.18 2.37 -4.30
C PHE A 113 3.63 1.00 -4.74
N LEU A 114 2.63 0.49 -4.01
CA LEU A 114 2.07 -0.86 -4.20
C LEU A 114 0.97 -0.91 -5.27
N GLY A 115 0.38 0.23 -5.61
CA GLY A 115 -0.39 0.38 -6.84
C GLY A 115 -1.85 -0.04 -6.67
N ASP A 116 -2.42 -0.73 -7.65
CA ASP A 116 -3.80 -1.20 -7.58
C ASP A 116 -3.83 -2.65 -7.08
N GLY A 117 -4.77 -2.98 -6.19
CA GLY A 117 -4.95 -4.32 -5.63
C GLY A 117 -4.89 -4.30 -4.11
N ASP A 118 -5.33 -5.38 -3.48
CA ASP A 118 -5.20 -5.53 -2.04
C ASP A 118 -3.76 -5.98 -1.74
N ASP A 119 -2.95 -5.06 -1.25
CA ASP A 119 -1.52 -5.21 -1.05
C ASP A 119 -1.15 -5.36 0.42
N THR A 120 0.01 -5.95 0.67
CA THR A 120 0.61 -6.01 2.00
C THR A 120 2.06 -5.58 1.94
N ILE A 121 2.51 -4.82 2.94
CA ILE A 121 3.92 -4.51 3.13
C ILE A 121 4.34 -4.72 4.58
N SER A 122 5.48 -5.38 4.76
CA SER A 122 6.18 -5.47 6.04
C SER A 122 7.55 -4.83 5.94
N ALA A 123 7.71 -3.65 6.55
CA ALA A 123 8.93 -2.86 6.53
C ALA A 123 9.34 -2.40 7.94
N PHE A 124 10.22 -3.19 8.57
CA PHE A 124 10.72 -2.92 9.94
C PHE A 124 12.12 -2.30 9.98
N ASP A 125 12.92 -2.47 8.93
CA ASP A 125 14.28 -1.92 8.74
C ASP A 125 14.64 -2.19 7.26
N PRO A 126 15.13 -1.23 6.46
CA PRO A 126 15.61 0.12 6.79
C PRO A 126 14.55 1.18 7.02
N GLY A 127 14.99 2.38 7.42
CA GLY A 127 14.14 3.56 7.52
C GLY A 127 13.52 3.89 6.16
N MET A 128 12.19 3.94 6.09
CA MET A 128 11.45 4.21 4.87
C MET A 128 11.12 5.71 4.76
N GLY A 129 11.07 6.20 3.52
CA GLY A 129 10.60 7.54 3.20
C GLY A 129 9.08 7.57 3.18
N THR A 130 8.51 7.04 2.10
CA THR A 130 7.08 7.01 1.82
C THR A 130 6.65 5.58 1.50
N VAL A 131 5.53 5.15 2.06
CA VAL A 131 4.84 3.92 1.65
C VAL A 131 3.43 4.33 1.22
N SER A 132 3.00 3.89 0.04
CA SER A 132 1.67 4.12 -0.50
C SER A 132 1.10 2.78 -0.93
N GLY A 133 -0.06 2.44 -0.39
CA GLY A 133 -0.88 1.30 -0.78
C GLY A 133 -1.40 1.54 -2.19
N GLY A 134 -2.32 2.48 -2.33
CA GLY A 134 -2.93 2.87 -3.60
C GLY A 134 -4.39 2.44 -3.60
N PRO A 135 -5.00 2.12 -4.75
CA PRO A 135 -6.35 1.58 -4.77
C PRO A 135 -6.42 0.11 -4.36
N GLY A 136 -7.12 -0.22 -3.29
CA GLY A 136 -7.28 -1.58 -2.77
C GLY A 136 -7.50 -1.56 -1.27
N ASP A 137 -7.87 -2.69 -0.67
CA ASP A 137 -7.90 -2.80 0.79
C ASP A 137 -6.51 -3.29 1.27
N ASP A 138 -5.66 -2.39 1.76
CA ASP A 138 -4.23 -2.62 2.00
C ASP A 138 -3.85 -2.87 3.46
N GLU A 139 -2.79 -3.65 3.70
CA GLU A 139 -2.18 -3.90 5.01
C GLU A 139 -0.73 -3.37 5.07
N LEU A 140 -0.56 -2.17 5.64
CA LEU A 140 0.69 -1.41 5.59
C LEU A 140 1.41 -1.41 6.95
N HIS A 141 2.24 -2.43 7.21
CA HIS A 141 3.11 -2.50 8.40
C HIS A 141 4.44 -1.75 8.17
N ALA A 142 4.35 -0.42 8.12
CA ALA A 142 5.44 0.49 7.75
C ALA A 142 6.00 1.28 8.95
N HIS A 143 6.34 0.57 10.03
CA HIS A 143 6.78 1.15 11.32
C HIS A 143 8.00 2.08 11.24
N THR A 144 8.80 2.04 10.17
CA THR A 144 9.95 2.94 10.00
C THR A 144 9.71 4.05 8.98
N ALA A 145 8.53 4.07 8.35
CA ALA A 145 8.20 5.06 7.34
C ALA A 145 7.90 6.42 7.96
N ARG A 146 8.42 7.46 7.33
CA ARG A 146 8.07 8.85 7.68
C ARG A 146 6.66 9.21 7.23
N THR A 147 6.18 8.59 6.16
CA THR A 147 4.84 8.82 5.61
C THR A 147 4.27 7.51 5.10
N VAL A 148 3.05 7.19 5.53
CA VAL A 148 2.28 6.02 5.07
C VAL A 148 0.93 6.51 4.57
N LEU A 149 0.56 6.09 3.37
CA LEU A 149 -0.68 6.44 2.67
C LEU A 149 -1.42 5.13 2.37
N GLY A 150 -2.63 4.96 2.89
CA GLY A 150 -3.55 3.90 2.46
C GLY A 150 -4.06 4.16 1.04
N ASP A 151 -4.50 5.41 0.82
CA ASP A 151 -5.07 5.95 -0.42
C ASP A 151 -6.54 5.59 -0.64
N ALA A 152 -6.93 4.52 -1.32
CA ALA A 152 -8.33 4.27 -1.62
C ALA A 152 -8.73 2.81 -1.40
N GLY A 153 -9.67 2.58 -0.49
CA GLY A 153 -10.08 1.26 -0.03
C GLY A 153 -10.09 1.27 1.50
N ASN A 154 -10.35 0.12 2.12
CA ASN A 154 -10.38 0.01 3.57
C ASN A 154 -9.00 -0.48 4.04
N ASP A 155 -8.18 0.44 4.53
CA ASP A 155 -6.76 0.18 4.75
C ASP A 155 -6.44 0.00 6.23
N MET A 156 -5.47 -0.88 6.53
CA MET A 156 -4.83 -0.95 7.83
C MET A 156 -3.43 -0.31 7.74
N VAL A 157 -3.27 0.86 8.34
CA VAL A 157 -2.08 1.70 8.22
C VAL A 157 -1.32 1.77 9.54
N MET A 158 -0.12 1.18 9.60
CA MET A 158 0.76 1.27 10.78
C MET A 158 2.05 2.02 10.45
N GLY A 159 2.40 3.02 11.26
CA GLY A 159 3.66 3.76 11.06
C GLY A 159 4.01 4.70 12.20
N ALA A 160 5.21 5.29 12.12
CA ALA A 160 5.80 6.03 13.24
C ALA A 160 5.61 7.55 13.18
N ALA A 161 5.02 8.10 12.11
CA ALA A 161 4.99 9.55 11.91
C ALA A 161 3.70 10.04 11.26
N ALA A 162 3.69 10.23 9.93
CA ALA A 162 2.53 10.77 9.22
C ALA A 162 1.73 9.62 8.58
N LEU A 163 0.49 9.43 9.03
CA LEU A 163 -0.39 8.35 8.60
C LEU A 163 -1.63 8.94 7.94
N TYR A 164 -2.00 8.42 6.78
CA TYR A 164 -3.16 8.85 6.02
C TYR A 164 -3.93 7.59 5.62
N GLY A 165 -5.21 7.51 5.97
CA GLY A 165 -6.13 6.45 5.51
C GLY A 165 -6.48 6.72 4.07
N GLY A 166 -7.39 7.66 3.84
CA GLY A 166 -7.74 8.13 2.50
C GLY A 166 -9.24 8.05 2.26
N ASP A 167 -9.66 7.34 1.22
CA ASP A 167 -11.08 7.06 0.95
C ASP A 167 -11.40 5.61 1.36
N GLY A 168 -12.22 5.39 2.39
CA GLY A 168 -12.68 4.07 2.82
C GLY A 168 -12.86 3.99 4.34
N MET A 169 -13.02 2.79 4.90
CA MET A 169 -13.06 2.62 6.36
C MET A 169 -11.69 2.16 6.82
N ASP A 170 -10.89 3.10 7.30
CA ASP A 170 -9.48 2.84 7.56
C ASP A 170 -9.20 2.60 9.05
N GLU A 171 -8.16 1.82 9.35
CA GLU A 171 -7.62 1.64 10.69
C GLU A 171 -6.17 2.13 10.74
N LEU A 172 -5.94 3.26 11.41
CA LEU A 172 -4.64 3.88 11.55
C LEU A 172 -4.07 3.66 12.94
N MET A 173 -2.84 3.17 13.01
CA MET A 173 -2.14 2.86 14.26
C MET A 173 -0.76 3.54 14.30
N GLY A 174 -0.58 4.40 15.30
CA GLY A 174 0.69 5.02 15.65
C GLY A 174 1.64 4.11 16.43
N ASP A 175 2.58 4.72 17.15
CA ASP A 175 3.49 4.03 18.06
C ASP A 175 3.65 4.82 19.38
N ASN A 176 4.82 4.82 20.02
CA ASN A 176 5.03 5.60 21.26
C ASN A 176 5.66 6.99 20.99
N GLY A 177 5.74 7.40 19.71
CA GLY A 177 6.20 8.69 19.26
C GLY A 177 5.06 9.62 18.88
N ASN A 178 5.39 10.85 18.48
CA ASN A 178 4.34 11.79 18.05
C ASN A 178 3.91 11.50 16.61
N GLN A 179 2.63 11.22 16.42
CA GLN A 179 2.01 11.01 15.13
C GLN A 179 1.26 12.25 14.61
N GLN A 180 1.13 12.30 13.29
CA GLN A 180 0.12 13.11 12.62
C GLN A 180 -0.74 12.16 11.80
N MET A 181 -2.04 12.09 12.13
CA MET A 181 -2.95 11.10 11.57
C MET A 181 -4.12 11.80 10.88
N TRP A 182 -4.46 11.33 9.69
CA TRP A 182 -5.62 11.75 8.91
C TRP A 182 -6.40 10.52 8.47
N GLY A 183 -7.61 10.32 8.99
CA GLY A 183 -8.48 9.19 8.58
C GLY A 183 -8.93 9.38 7.14
N GLY A 184 -9.66 10.47 6.88
CA GLY A 184 -10.00 10.89 5.52
C GLY A 184 -11.49 10.88 5.28
N ARG A 185 -11.98 10.05 4.36
CA ARG A 185 -13.41 9.85 4.13
C ARG A 185 -13.77 8.42 4.47
N GLY A 186 -14.87 8.26 5.20
CA GLY A 186 -15.43 6.99 5.60
C GLY A 186 -15.42 6.90 7.12
N ASN A 187 -15.72 5.73 7.66
CA ASN A 187 -15.85 5.59 9.12
C ASN A 187 -14.56 4.97 9.65
N ASP A 188 -13.68 5.81 10.17
CA ASP A 188 -12.30 5.46 10.44
C ASP A 188 -12.06 5.13 11.91
N MET A 189 -11.03 4.32 12.17
CA MET A 189 -10.51 3.97 13.48
C MET A 189 -9.08 4.50 13.62
N LEU A 190 -8.83 5.41 14.55
CA LEU A 190 -7.53 6.06 14.73
C LEU A 190 -6.99 5.85 16.14
N HIS A 191 -5.77 5.34 16.25
CA HIS A 191 -5.09 5.07 17.51
C HIS A 191 -3.69 5.72 17.55
N GLY A 192 -3.54 6.82 18.30
CA GLY A 192 -2.25 7.50 18.49
C GLY A 192 -1.29 6.74 19.43
N TYR A 193 -1.83 6.04 20.43
CA TYR A 193 -1.12 5.29 21.46
C TYR A 193 -0.32 6.14 22.45
N GLY A 194 0.83 6.69 22.07
CA GLY A 194 1.59 7.51 23.01
C GLY A 194 2.49 8.48 22.29
N GLY A 195 2.68 9.66 22.87
CA GLY A 195 3.24 10.80 22.16
C GLY A 195 2.30 11.99 22.27
N ASP A 196 2.79 13.19 21.91
CA ASP A 196 1.89 14.33 21.71
C ASP A 196 1.37 14.27 20.25
N ASP A 197 0.17 13.73 20.05
CA ASP A 197 -0.38 13.40 18.74
C ASP A 197 -1.29 14.48 18.16
N VAL A 198 -1.39 14.49 16.83
CA VAL A 198 -2.37 15.31 16.10
C VAL A 198 -3.21 14.41 15.22
N VAL A 199 -4.48 14.25 15.58
CA VAL A 199 -5.43 13.34 14.95
C VAL A 199 -6.57 14.13 14.29
N TYR A 200 -6.76 13.92 13.00
CA TYR A 200 -7.89 14.42 12.23
C TYR A 200 -8.66 13.21 11.70
N ALA A 201 -9.85 12.93 12.24
CA ALA A 201 -10.61 11.75 11.85
C ALA A 201 -11.15 11.90 10.42
N GLY A 202 -11.91 12.97 10.13
CA GLY A 202 -12.26 13.33 8.76
C GLY A 202 -13.77 13.41 8.55
N GLN A 203 -14.25 12.84 7.45
CA GLN A 203 -15.68 12.76 7.12
C GLN A 203 -16.20 11.35 7.37
N GLY A 204 -17.20 11.20 8.23
CA GLY A 204 -17.82 9.91 8.51
C GLY A 204 -18.05 9.76 10.01
N ASP A 205 -18.64 8.64 10.43
CA ASP A 205 -18.83 8.38 11.86
C ASP A 205 -17.56 7.71 12.41
N ASP A 206 -16.65 8.50 12.97
CA ASP A 206 -15.28 8.05 13.28
C ASP A 206 -15.07 7.64 14.75
N HIS A 207 -14.03 6.85 15.00
CA HIS A 207 -13.50 6.60 16.33
C HIS A 207 -12.02 6.98 16.41
N ALA A 208 -11.66 7.85 17.36
CA ALA A 208 -10.28 8.25 17.55
C ALA A 208 -9.86 8.26 19.02
N THR A 209 -8.69 7.72 19.30
CA THR A 209 -8.03 7.77 20.61
C THR A 209 -6.66 8.43 20.48
N GLY A 210 -6.39 9.45 21.31
CA GLY A 210 -5.09 10.10 21.42
C GLY A 210 -4.07 9.16 22.06
N GLY A 211 -4.26 8.85 23.34
CA GLY A 211 -3.42 7.91 24.07
C GLY A 211 -2.66 8.60 25.19
N ASP A 212 -1.43 8.19 25.47
CA ASP A 212 -0.58 8.84 26.45
C ASP A 212 0.08 10.09 25.84
N GLY A 213 -0.35 11.30 26.20
CA GLY A 213 0.36 12.53 25.87
C GLY A 213 -0.56 13.73 25.78
N ARG A 214 -0.08 14.84 25.21
CA ARG A 214 -0.96 16.01 24.98
C ARG A 214 -1.44 16.00 23.54
N ASP A 215 -2.66 15.52 23.38
CA ASP A 215 -3.18 15.25 22.04
C ASP A 215 -4.09 16.36 21.53
N VAL A 216 -4.14 16.48 20.21
CA VAL A 216 -5.11 17.30 19.50
C VAL A 216 -5.95 16.39 18.63
N ILE A 217 -7.22 16.24 18.95
CA ILE A 217 -8.16 15.37 18.24
C ILE A 217 -9.28 16.20 17.63
N LEU A 218 -9.46 16.06 16.32
CA LEU A 218 -10.47 16.74 15.52
C LEU A 218 -11.31 15.68 14.81
N GLY A 219 -12.58 15.54 15.18
CA GLY A 219 -13.51 14.58 14.55
C GLY A 219 -13.81 14.98 13.12
N GLY A 220 -14.57 16.07 12.95
CA GLY A 220 -14.96 16.57 11.63
C GLY A 220 -16.47 16.46 11.43
N PRO A 221 -16.95 16.27 10.19
CA PRO A 221 -18.35 16.00 9.95
C PRO A 221 -18.71 14.52 10.18
N GLY A 222 -19.69 14.26 11.04
CA GLY A 222 -20.12 12.91 11.37
C GLY A 222 -20.59 12.78 12.81
N ASN A 223 -20.95 11.58 13.25
CA ASN A 223 -21.21 11.30 14.65
C ASN A 223 -20.00 10.58 15.24
N ASP A 224 -19.09 11.34 15.83
CA ASP A 224 -17.77 10.84 16.17
C ASP A 224 -17.69 10.36 17.62
N THR A 225 -16.81 9.41 17.90
CA THR A 225 -16.44 9.00 19.25
C THR A 225 -14.95 9.27 19.48
N LEU A 226 -14.64 10.33 20.24
CA LEU A 226 -13.27 10.80 20.42
C LEU A 226 -12.85 10.71 21.89
N GLU A 227 -11.71 10.09 22.15
CA GLU A 227 -11.12 9.97 23.49
C GLU A 227 -9.67 10.47 23.52
N GLY A 228 -9.36 11.40 24.44
CA GLY A 228 -7.99 11.91 24.63
C GLY A 228 -7.09 10.94 25.39
N GLU A 229 -7.68 10.18 26.31
CA GLU A 229 -6.97 9.32 27.27
C GLU A 229 -6.05 10.09 28.24
N GLY A 230 -4.73 9.93 28.15
CA GLY A 230 -3.76 10.43 29.11
C GLY A 230 -3.59 11.96 29.08
N ASP A 231 -2.92 12.49 30.11
CA ASP A 231 -2.39 13.87 30.09
C ASP A 231 -3.38 15.02 29.76
N ASN A 232 -3.09 15.95 28.83
CA ASN A 232 -3.92 17.15 28.66
C ASN A 232 -4.23 17.41 27.19
N ASP A 233 -5.50 17.24 26.84
CA ASP A 233 -5.90 17.16 25.44
C ASP A 233 -6.77 18.33 24.99
N LEU A 234 -6.77 18.53 23.68
CA LEU A 234 -7.70 19.36 22.96
C LEU A 234 -8.55 18.47 22.04
N ILE A 235 -9.84 18.35 22.34
CA ILE A 235 -10.78 17.54 21.56
C ILE A 235 -11.88 18.43 21.00
N LEU A 236 -12.05 18.39 19.68
CA LEU A 236 -13.12 19.06 18.96
C LEU A 236 -13.90 18.02 18.16
N GLY A 237 -15.18 17.83 18.48
CA GLY A 237 -16.08 16.91 17.77
C GLY A 237 -16.29 17.35 16.33
N GLY A 238 -16.88 18.54 16.14
CA GLY A 238 -17.10 19.09 14.82
C GLY A 238 -18.60 19.24 14.55
N SER A 239 -19.08 18.67 13.45
CA SER A 239 -20.51 18.75 13.13
C SER A 239 -21.16 17.38 13.18
N GLY A 240 -22.12 17.22 14.09
CA GLY A 240 -22.96 16.03 14.17
C GLY A 240 -23.32 15.75 15.62
N LYS A 241 -23.38 14.47 16.02
CA LYS A 241 -23.69 14.07 17.39
C LYS A 241 -22.53 13.29 17.98
N ASP A 242 -21.63 14.01 18.60
CA ASP A 242 -20.36 13.44 19.02
C ASP A 242 -20.39 12.96 20.48
N VAL A 243 -19.57 11.95 20.76
CA VAL A 243 -19.28 11.45 22.10
C VAL A 243 -17.81 11.74 22.39
N LEU A 244 -17.58 12.72 23.26
CA LEU A 244 -16.22 13.22 23.54
C LEU A 244 -15.82 12.93 24.98
N LYS A 245 -14.63 12.38 25.17
CA LYS A 245 -14.07 12.08 26.49
C LYS A 245 -12.61 12.50 26.58
N GLY A 246 -12.32 13.49 27.41
CA GLY A 246 -10.94 13.96 27.60
C GLY A 246 -10.05 13.05 28.44
N GLY A 247 -10.59 12.06 29.18
CA GLY A 247 -9.76 11.27 30.11
C GLY A 247 -9.19 12.06 31.31
N PRO A 248 -8.16 11.53 32.00
CA PRO A 248 -7.35 12.25 32.99
C PRO A 248 -6.87 13.65 32.59
N GLY A 249 -6.39 14.43 33.58
CA GLY A 249 -5.77 15.75 33.38
C GLY A 249 -6.73 16.90 33.07
N ARG A 250 -6.21 17.97 32.43
CA ARG A 250 -6.93 19.24 32.21
C ARG A 250 -7.18 19.45 30.71
N ASN A 251 -8.33 18.97 30.28
CA ASN A 251 -8.70 18.88 28.87
C ASN A 251 -9.61 20.04 28.43
N ILE A 252 -9.51 20.38 27.16
CA ILE A 252 -10.44 21.28 26.47
C ILE A 252 -11.26 20.40 25.53
N VAL A 253 -12.55 20.26 25.81
CA VAL A 253 -13.46 19.42 25.03
C VAL A 253 -14.59 20.28 24.49
N LEU A 254 -14.71 20.33 23.16
CA LEU A 254 -15.70 21.10 22.43
C LEU A 254 -16.49 20.17 21.52
N SER A 255 -17.79 20.05 21.78
CA SER A 255 -18.72 19.36 20.89
C SER A 255 -19.28 20.30 19.84
#